data_AF-A0A9E3SB77-F1
#
_entry.id   AF-A0A9E3SB77-F1
#
_cell.length_a   1.000
_cell.length_b   1.000
_cell.length_c   1.000
_cell.angle_alpha   90.00
_cell.angle_beta   90.00
_cell.angle_gamma   90.00
#
_symmetry.space_group_name_H-M   'P 1'
#
loop_
_entity.id
_entity.type
_entity.pdbx_description
1 polymer ?
#
loop_
_entity_poly.entity_id
_entity_poly.type
_entity_poly.pdbx_seq_one_letter_code
_entity_poly.pdbx_strand_id
1 'polypeptide(L)' 'IHEGKEIYHLPFDACTQNLTPVLKTFKGWKTSLVNIREEADMPAELVDFIRVIEDYVKVPVRIVSTGPDRSQLIRREK' A
#
# COMPACT_ATOMS: atom_id res chain seq x y z
N ILE A 1 -12.84 -1.18 -13.53
CA ILE A 1 -13.71 -1.01 -14.72
C ILE A 1 -15.09 -1.49 -14.35
N HIS A 2 -16.06 -0.60 -14.44
CA HIS A 2 -17.48 -0.87 -14.23
C HIS A 2 -18.21 -0.39 -15.49
N GLU A 3 -19.01 -1.27 -16.10
CA GLU A 3 -19.74 -0.96 -17.35
C GLU A 3 -18.87 -0.36 -18.46
N GLY A 4 -17.63 -0.86 -18.60
CA GLY A 4 -16.67 -0.38 -19.60
C GLY A 4 -15.99 0.95 -19.28
N LYS A 5 -16.30 1.59 -18.14
CA LYS A 5 -15.65 2.83 -17.68
C LYS A 5 -14.71 2.55 -16.52
N GLU A 6 -13.57 3.21 -16.52
CA GLU A 6 -12.70 3.26 -15.35
C GLU A 6 -13.30 4.21 -14.32
N ILE A 7 -13.40 3.73 -13.08
CA ILE A 7 -13.96 4.48 -11.95
C ILE A 7 -12.95 4.44 -10.80
N TYR A 8 -12.86 5.54 -10.06
CA TYR A 8 -11.93 5.73 -8.94
C TYR A 8 -12.64 5.75 -7.58
N HIS A 9 -13.92 5.39 -7.57
CA HIS A 9 -14.75 5.23 -6.38
C HIS A 9 -15.40 3.84 -6.40
N LEU A 10 -15.79 3.34 -5.24
CA LEU A 10 -16.62 2.13 -5.16
C LEU A 10 -18.06 2.49 -5.52
N PRO A 11 -18.69 1.81 -6.50
CA PRO A 11 -20.12 1.95 -6.76
C PRO A 11 -20.94 1.56 -5.53
N PHE A 12 -22.14 2.13 -5.42
CA PHE A 12 -23.08 1.81 -4.34
C PHE A 12 -23.44 0.32 -4.30
N ASP A 13 -23.65 -0.28 -5.48
CA ASP A 13 -23.91 -1.72 -5.63
C ASP A 13 -22.63 -2.47 -6.07
N ALA A 14 -21.62 -2.47 -5.19
CA ALA A 14 -20.36 -3.18 -5.40
C ALA A 14 -20.51 -4.72 -5.39
N CYS A 15 -21.71 -5.24 -5.07
CA CYS A 15 -22.03 -6.67 -5.11
C CYS A 15 -22.33 -7.16 -6.54
N THR A 16 -22.45 -6.26 -7.52
CA THR A 16 -22.69 -6.63 -8.91
C THR A 16 -21.46 -7.31 -9.54
N GLN A 17 -21.70 -8.41 -10.26
CA GLN A 17 -20.67 -9.26 -10.88
C GLN A 17 -19.85 -8.60 -12.01
N ASN A 18 -20.06 -7.31 -12.28
CA ASN A 18 -19.49 -6.57 -13.42
C ASN A 18 -18.46 -5.52 -12.98
N LEU A 19 -17.63 -5.84 -11.98
CA LEU A 19 -16.50 -5.02 -11.57
C LEU A 19 -15.17 -5.74 -11.86
N THR A 20 -14.41 -5.23 -12.81
CA THR A 20 -13.06 -5.74 -13.12
C THR A 20 -12.02 -4.83 -12.48
N PRO A 21 -11.12 -5.35 -11.62
CA PRO A 21 -10.05 -4.53 -11.04
C PRO A 21 -9.02 -4.13 -12.09
N VAL A 22 -8.53 -2.89 -12.01
CA VAL A 22 -7.37 -2.44 -12.78
C VAL A 22 -6.14 -2.64 -11.90
N LEU A 23 -5.45 -3.76 -12.10
CA LEU A 23 -4.29 -4.12 -11.29
C LEU A 23 -3.01 -3.45 -11.81
N LYS A 24 -2.18 -3.00 -10.88
CA LYS A 24 -0.81 -2.54 -11.15
C LYS A 24 0.17 -3.47 -10.44
N THR A 25 1.23 -3.84 -11.14
CA THR A 25 2.26 -4.73 -10.62
C THR A 25 3.47 -3.93 -10.17
N PHE A 26 4.01 -4.28 -9.01
CA PHE A 26 5.20 -3.68 -8.44
C PHE A 26 6.23 -4.76 -8.11
N LYS A 27 7.51 -4.38 -8.07
CA LYS A 27 8.57 -5.28 -7.66
C LYS A 27 8.42 -5.58 -6.17
N GLY A 28 8.41 -6.86 -5.80
CA GLY A 28 8.47 -7.26 -4.40
C GLY A 28 9.89 -7.15 -3.84
N TRP A 29 10.00 -6.89 -2.54
CA TRP A 29 11.28 -6.74 -1.82
C TRP A 29 11.99 -8.07 -1.50
N LYS A 30 11.28 -9.20 -1.54
CA LYS A 30 11.82 -10.58 -1.32
C LYS A 30 12.70 -10.74 -0.07
N THR A 31 12.48 -9.91 0.94
CA THR A 31 13.29 -9.84 2.17
C THR A 31 12.35 -9.81 3.38
N SER A 32 12.80 -10.33 4.52
CA SER A 32 12.03 -10.29 5.75
C SER A 32 11.95 -8.85 6.29
N LEU A 33 10.77 -8.45 6.77
CA LEU A 33 10.60 -7.20 7.52
C LEU A 33 10.72 -7.39 9.04
N VAL A 34 10.99 -8.63 9.48
CA VAL A 34 11.18 -8.96 10.89
C VAL A 34 12.40 -8.19 11.40
N ASN A 35 12.23 -7.55 12.56
CA ASN A 35 13.24 -6.74 13.26
C ASN A 35 13.61 -5.39 12.65
N ILE A 36 13.00 -4.97 11.53
CA ILE A 36 13.15 -3.58 11.03
C ILE A 36 12.48 -2.63 12.02
N ARG A 37 13.22 -1.60 12.45
CA ARG A 37 12.74 -0.62 13.45
C ARG A 37 12.64 0.80 12.93
N GLU A 38 13.38 1.12 11.87
CA GLU A 38 13.43 2.47 11.28
C GLU A 38 13.14 2.45 9.78
N GLU A 39 12.77 3.60 9.24
CA GLU A 39 12.46 3.74 7.80
C GLU A 39 13.71 3.50 6.94
N ALA A 40 14.90 3.84 7.43
CA ALA A 40 16.16 3.64 6.72
C ALA A 40 16.50 2.17 6.47
N ASP A 41 16.02 1.28 7.33
CA ASP A 41 16.20 -0.18 7.23
C ASP A 41 15.21 -0.83 6.26
N MET A 42 14.20 -0.10 5.77
CA MET A 42 13.21 -0.66 4.86
C MET A 42 13.84 -0.99 3.50
N PRO A 43 13.45 -2.12 2.87
CA PRO A 43 13.82 -2.40 1.49
C PRO A 43 13.37 -1.27 0.55
N ALA A 44 14.21 -0.93 -0.42
CA ALA A 44 13.91 0.13 -1.38
C ALA A 44 12.57 -0.09 -2.10
N GLU A 45 12.27 -1.33 -2.49
CA GLU A 45 11.01 -1.69 -3.13
C GLU A 45 9.78 -1.46 -2.23
N LEU A 46 9.92 -1.61 -0.91
CA LEU A 46 8.85 -1.28 0.04
C LEU A 46 8.64 0.22 0.13
N VAL A 47 9.73 1.00 0.21
CA VAL A 47 9.67 2.46 0.25
C VAL A 47 9.02 3.01 -1.03
N ASP A 48 9.38 2.48 -2.19
CA ASP A 48 8.78 2.86 -3.46
C ASP A 48 7.30 2.48 -3.55
N PHE A 49 6.92 1.30 -3.05
CA PHE A 49 5.51 0.91 -2.99
C PHE A 49 4.70 1.83 -2.07
N ILE A 50 5.24 2.22 -0.91
CA ILE A 50 4.60 3.20 -0.02
C ILE A 50 4.42 4.54 -0.73
N ARG A 51 5.44 5.03 -1.45
CA ARG A 51 5.33 6.28 -2.25
C ARG A 51 4.21 6.21 -3.27
N VAL A 52 4.05 5.08 -3.97
CA VAL A 52 2.94 4.89 -4.92
C VAL A 52 1.59 5.00 -4.21
N ILE A 53 1.44 4.42 -3.02
CA ILE A 53 0.21 4.55 -2.23
C ILE A 53 -0.02 6.02 -1.86
N GLU A 54 0.98 6.69 -1.29
CA GLU A 54 0.90 8.10 -0.90
C GLU A 54 0.52 9.01 -2.08
N ASP A 55 1.12 8.77 -3.25
CA ASP A 55 0.82 9.51 -4.48
C ASP A 55 -0.59 9.23 -5.00
N TYR A 56 -1.11 8.01 -4.80
CA TYR A 56 -2.45 7.64 -5.22
C TYR A 56 -3.52 8.25 -4.31
N VAL A 57 -3.33 8.18 -2.98
CA VAL A 57 -4.31 8.69 -2.01
C VAL A 57 -4.10 10.15 -1.61
N LYS A 58 -2.97 10.75 -1.99
CA LYS A 58 -2.56 12.13 -1.64
C LYS A 58 -2.45 12.38 -0.13
N VAL A 59 -2.09 11.35 0.63
CA VAL A 59 -1.96 11.40 2.10
C VAL A 59 -0.66 10.70 2.51
N PRO A 60 0.15 11.30 3.41
CA PRO A 60 1.38 10.68 3.88
C PRO A 60 1.10 9.48 4.80
N VAL A 61 1.85 8.40 4.60
CA VAL A 61 1.83 7.22 5.48
C VAL A 61 2.80 7.47 6.64
N ARG A 62 2.26 7.70 7.84
CA ARG A 62 3.05 8.01 9.04
C ARG A 62 3.56 6.80 9.81
N ILE A 63 2.87 5.68 9.67
CA ILE A 63 3.09 4.48 10.49
C ILE A 63 3.01 3.25 9.60
N VAL A 64 3.99 2.36 9.74
CA VAL A 64 4.02 1.04 9.09
C VAL A 64 4.18 -0.02 10.17
N SER A 65 3.17 -0.90 10.31
CA SER A 65 3.27 -2.05 11.21
C SER A 65 3.90 -3.24 10.47
N THR A 66 4.98 -3.79 11.01
CA THR A 66 5.71 -4.93 10.42
C THR A 66 5.47 -6.25 11.15
N GLY A 67 4.65 -6.27 12.20
CA GLY A 67 4.31 -7.47 12.93
C GLY A 67 3.36 -7.25 14.12
N PRO A 68 3.07 -8.31 14.90
CA PRO A 68 2.08 -8.27 15.99
C PRO A 68 2.56 -7.56 17.26
N ASP A 69 3.87 -7.42 17.48
CA ASP A 69 4.41 -6.73 18.64
C ASP A 69 4.27 -5.21 18.48
N ARG A 70 3.92 -4.49 19.55
CA ARG A 70 3.89 -3.02 19.60
C ARG A 70 5.22 -2.39 19.20
N SER A 71 6.32 -3.09 19.44
CA SER A 71 7.66 -2.62 19.08
C SER A 71 7.91 -2.70 17.56
N GLN A 72 7.14 -3.48 16.81
CA GLN A 72 7.22 -3.65 15.35
C GLN A 72 6.40 -2.59 14.60
N LEU A 73 6.58 -1.34 15.01
CA LEU A 73 5.92 -0.16 14.44
C LEU A 73 6.99 0.84 14.00
N ILE A 74 7.08 1.08 12.70
CA ILE A 74 8.00 2.06 12.14
C ILE A 74 7.27 3.38 11.97
N ARG A 75 7.81 4.43 12.59
CA ARG A 75 7.31 5.81 12.46
C ARG A 75 8.09 6.52 11.37
N ARG A 76 7.37 7.26 10.53
CA ARG A 76 7.92 7.98 9.38
C ARG A 76 7.79 9.48 9.58
N GLU A 77 8.90 10.20 9.45
CA GLU A 77 8.96 11.65 9.56
C GLU A 77 8.81 12.27 8.16
N LYS A 78 7.58 12.66 7.82
CA LYS A 78 7.23 13.36 6.56
C LYS A 78 6.43 14.63 6.78
#